data_AF-A0A954I4K7-F1
#
_entry.id   AF-A0A954I4K7-F1
#
_cell.length_a   1.000
_cell.length_b   1.000
_cell.length_c   1.000
_cell.angle_alpha   90.00
_cell.angle_beta   90.00
_cell.angle_gamma   90.00
#
_symmetry.space_group_name_H-M   'P 1'
#
loop_
_entity.id
_entity.type
_entity.pdbx_description
1 polymer ?
#
loop_
_entity_poly.entity_id
_entity_poly.type
_entity_poly.pdbx_seq_one_letter_code
_entity_poly.pdbx_strand_id
1 'polypeptide(L)'
;MLRIGWQIDPERPGNNMLVQLDGWQQREGEVAASTAWRPACSFMTDTAAAIVDLLARPQPGLRHLDSNADEGHHFGAVVQALRRHFGRADWRVREHAGYAHDQRLVDGL
;
A
#
# COMPACT_ATOMS: atom_id res chain seq x y z
N MET A 1 0.97 -11.32 17.66
CA MET A 1 1.89 -11.14 16.51
C MET A 1 1.19 -10.26 15.48
N LEU A 2 1.90 -9.33 14.85
CA LEU A 2 1.32 -8.39 13.89
C LEU A 2 1.91 -8.64 12.50
N ARG A 3 1.07 -8.68 11.44
CA ARG A 3 1.55 -8.56 10.06
C ARG A 3 1.02 -7.27 9.47
N ILE A 4 1.86 -6.62 8.69
CA ILE A 4 1.56 -5.35 8.05
C ILE A 4 1.83 -5.47 6.55
N GLY A 5 1.03 -4.77 5.76
CA GLY A 5 1.26 -4.59 4.33
C GLY A 5 2.33 -3.55 4.03
N TRP A 6 2.41 -3.14 2.76
CA TRP A 6 3.30 -2.07 2.33
C TRP A 6 2.90 -0.73 2.94
N GLN A 7 3.87 -0.01 3.51
CA GLN A 7 3.63 1.25 4.21
C GLN A 7 3.73 2.45 3.28
N ILE A 8 2.84 3.42 3.48
CA ILE A 8 2.73 4.67 2.71
C ILE A 8 2.95 5.84 3.67
N ASP A 9 3.89 6.72 3.35
CA ASP A 9 4.21 7.93 4.10
C ASP A 9 4.85 8.97 3.15
N PRO A 10 4.40 10.23 3.15
CA PRO A 10 4.91 11.26 2.23
C PRO A 10 6.32 11.77 2.53
N GLU A 11 6.78 11.65 3.77
CA GLU A 11 7.99 12.32 4.27
C GLU A 11 9.11 11.33 4.62
N ARG A 12 8.76 10.06 4.88
CA ARG A 12 9.72 9.06 5.34
C ARG A 12 10.46 8.39 4.18
N PRO A 13 11.80 8.48 4.13
CA PRO A 13 12.60 7.70 3.19
C PRO A 13 12.63 6.21 3.58
N GLY A 14 13.10 5.36 2.67
CA GLY A 14 13.32 3.93 2.90
C GLY A 14 12.32 3.02 2.18
N ASN A 15 12.00 1.87 2.79
CA ASN A 15 11.05 0.91 2.22
C ASN A 15 9.61 1.41 2.37
N ASN A 16 9.23 2.30 1.46
CA ASN A 16 8.00 3.07 1.45
C ASN A 16 7.42 3.04 0.03
N MET A 17 6.10 2.97 -0.09
CA MET A 17 5.45 2.85 -1.39
C MET A 17 5.73 4.06 -2.29
N LEU A 18 5.57 5.29 -1.80
CA LEU A 18 5.81 6.50 -2.57
C LEU A 18 7.26 6.59 -3.05
N VAL A 19 8.22 6.28 -2.18
CA VAL A 19 9.65 6.28 -2.53
C VAL A 19 9.95 5.29 -3.66
N GLN A 20 9.34 4.10 -3.60
CA GLN A 20 9.53 3.09 -4.64
C GLN A 20 8.91 3.54 -5.98
N LEU A 21 7.70 4.11 -5.95
CA LEU A 21 7.01 4.61 -7.15
C LEU A 21 7.73 5.81 -7.77
N ASP A 22 8.22 6.74 -6.95
CA ASP A 22 9.11 7.82 -7.39
C ASP A 22 10.36 7.24 -8.07
N GLY A 23 10.94 6.19 -7.50
CA GLY A 23 12.07 5.48 -8.06
C GLY A 23 11.78 4.80 -9.41
N TRP A 24 10.60 4.21 -9.61
CA TRP A 24 10.19 3.65 -10.90
C TRP A 24 10.07 4.74 -11.95
N GLN A 25 9.38 5.84 -11.64
CA GLN A 25 9.26 6.98 -12.54
C GLN A 25 10.64 7.50 -12.97
N GLN A 26 11.58 7.63 -12.04
CA GLN A 26 12.92 8.14 -12.33
C GLN A 26 13.76 7.18 -13.19
N ARG A 27 13.70 5.88 -12.93
CA ARG A 27 14.56 4.88 -13.60
C ARG A 27 13.98 4.38 -14.93
N GLU A 28 12.67 4.23 -14.99
CA GLU A 28 11.97 3.55 -16.11
C GLU A 28 11.17 4.55 -16.94
N GLY A 29 11.00 5.79 -16.46
CA GLY A 29 10.19 6.81 -17.11
C GLY A 29 8.68 6.58 -16.97
N GLU A 30 8.28 5.55 -16.23
CA GLU A 30 6.90 5.19 -15.97
C GLU A 30 6.71 4.49 -14.63
N VAL A 31 5.48 4.51 -14.16
CA VAL A 31 5.01 3.70 -13.03
C VAL A 31 4.13 2.60 -13.61
N ALA A 32 4.71 1.42 -13.84
CA ALA A 32 3.99 0.26 -14.34
C ALA A 32 3.10 -0.35 -13.24
N ALA A 33 1.80 -0.08 -13.32
CA ALA A 33 0.85 -0.44 -12.28
C ALA A 33 -0.07 -1.57 -12.75
N SER A 34 0.08 -2.76 -12.15
CA SER A 34 -0.81 -3.86 -12.49
C SER A 34 -2.25 -3.64 -12.01
N THR A 35 -3.23 -3.95 -12.85
CA THR A 35 -4.66 -3.97 -12.50
C THR A 35 -5.11 -5.34 -11.98
N ALA A 36 -4.28 -6.37 -12.13
CA ALA A 36 -4.54 -7.73 -11.63
C ALA A 36 -3.91 -7.99 -10.25
N TRP A 37 -3.21 -7.01 -9.67
CA TRP A 37 -2.61 -7.10 -8.34
C TRP A 37 -3.41 -6.28 -7.31
N ARG A 38 -3.72 -6.87 -6.16
CA ARG A 38 -4.31 -6.18 -4.99
C ARG A 38 -3.30 -6.19 -3.84
N PRO A 39 -2.61 -5.08 -3.56
CA PRO A 39 -1.61 -5.04 -2.50
C PRO A 39 -2.26 -4.96 -1.12
N ALA A 40 -1.66 -5.57 -0.11
CA ALA A 40 -1.89 -5.12 1.27
C ALA A 40 -1.11 -3.84 1.49
N CYS A 41 -1.77 -2.76 1.93
CA CYS A 41 -1.10 -1.50 2.20
C CYS A 41 -1.87 -0.60 3.17
N SER A 42 -1.10 0.22 3.90
CA SER A 42 -1.64 1.17 4.87
C SER A 42 -0.79 2.44 4.89
N PHE A 43 -1.42 3.57 5.23
CA PHE A 43 -0.64 4.72 5.68
C PHE A 43 0.05 4.40 7.00
N MET A 44 1.27 4.90 7.18
CA MET A 44 2.04 4.64 8.39
C MET A 44 1.33 5.18 9.64
N THR A 45 0.59 6.27 9.51
CA THR A 45 -0.26 6.85 10.57
C THR A 45 -1.37 5.90 10.99
N ASP A 46 -2.03 5.23 10.04
CA ASP A 46 -3.11 4.29 10.31
C ASP A 46 -2.57 3.04 11.00
N THR A 47 -1.43 2.54 10.53
CA THR A 47 -0.70 1.44 11.17
C THR A 47 -0.32 1.80 12.61
N ALA A 48 0.22 3.00 12.83
CA ALA A 48 0.62 3.45 14.17
C ALA A 48 -0.59 3.57 15.11
N ALA A 49 -1.69 4.17 14.64
CA ALA A 49 -2.93 4.28 15.41
C ALA A 49 -3.46 2.89 15.81
N ALA A 50 -3.52 1.96 14.86
CA ALA A 50 -3.97 0.60 15.13
C ALA A 50 -3.06 -0.13 16.13
N ILE A 51 -1.75 0.08 16.09
CA ILE A 51 -0.81 -0.49 17.08
C ILE A 51 -1.07 0.10 18.47
N VAL A 52 -1.26 1.41 18.58
CA VAL A 52 -1.57 2.07 19.87
C VAL A 52 -2.87 1.51 20.45
N ASP A 53 -3.90 1.35 19.62
CA ASP A 53 -5.17 0.74 20.04
C ASP A 53 -5.01 -0.71 20.53
N LEU A 54 -4.19 -1.50 19.82
CA LEU A 54 -3.87 -2.88 20.21
C LEU A 54 -3.11 -2.95 21.53
N LEU A 55 -2.21 -2.00 21.80
CA LEU A 55 -1.50 -1.93 23.08
C LEU A 55 -2.43 -1.53 24.23
N ALA A 56 -3.37 -0.61 23.97
CA ALA A 56 -4.36 -0.19 24.95
C ALA A 56 -5.38 -1.30 25.25
N ARG A 57 -5.69 -2.15 24.26
CA ARG A 57 -6.63 -3.26 24.36
C ARG A 57 -5.99 -4.53 23.78
N PRO A 58 -5.08 -5.18 24.53
CA PRO A 58 -4.37 -6.35 24.04
C PRO A 58 -5.34 -7.47 23.68
N GLN A 59 -5.23 -7.95 22.45
CA GLN A 59 -5.97 -9.12 21.98
C GLN A 59 -4.97 -10.23 21.66
N PRO A 60 -5.16 -11.45 22.19
CA PRO A 60 -4.29 -12.57 21.86
C PRO A 60 -4.45 -12.96 20.38
N GLY A 61 -3.35 -13.44 19.78
CA GLY A 61 -3.37 -14.00 18.43
C GLY A 61 -2.57 -13.22 17.38
N LEU A 62 -2.79 -13.62 16.13
CA LEU A 62 -2.27 -12.95 14.94
C LEU A 62 -3.23 -11.83 14.55
N ARG A 63 -2.71 -10.64 14.26
CA ARG A 63 -3.48 -9.52 13.74
C ARG A 63 -2.88 -9.04 12.42
N HIS A 64 -3.75 -8.80 11.46
CA HIS A 64 -3.43 -8.23 10.17
C HIS A 64 -3.79 -6.74 10.15
N LEU A 65 -2.85 -5.89 9.73
CA LEU A 65 -3.10 -4.48 9.44
C LEU A 65 -2.91 -4.23 7.95
N ASP A 66 -4.03 -3.98 7.29
CA ASP A 66 -4.11 -3.72 5.87
C ASP A 66 -5.32 -2.83 5.60
N SER A 67 -5.07 -1.56 5.30
CA SER A 67 -6.12 -0.57 5.03
C SER A 67 -6.79 -0.81 3.67
N ASN A 68 -6.26 -1.69 2.84
CA ASN A 68 -6.84 -2.09 1.57
C ASN A 68 -7.57 -3.44 1.65
N ALA A 69 -7.71 -4.05 2.83
CA ALA A 69 -8.29 -5.39 2.97
C ALA A 69 -9.76 -5.43 2.53
N ASP A 70 -10.57 -4.47 2.97
CA ASP A 70 -12.03 -4.45 2.79
C ASP A 70 -12.42 -4.07 1.37
N GLU A 71 -11.98 -2.91 0.88
CA GLU A 71 -12.29 -2.42 -0.47
C GLU A 71 -11.50 -3.18 -1.55
N GLY A 72 -10.29 -3.63 -1.22
CA GLY A 72 -9.45 -4.42 -2.08
C GLY A 72 -9.07 -3.76 -3.39
N HIS A 73 -8.76 -2.47 -3.39
CA HIS A 73 -8.33 -1.77 -4.60
C HIS A 73 -7.15 -2.47 -5.28
N HIS A 74 -7.21 -2.57 -6.61
CA HIS A 74 -6.07 -3.03 -7.38
C HIS A 74 -4.97 -1.95 -7.41
N PHE A 75 -3.74 -2.37 -7.66
CA PHE A 75 -2.56 -1.53 -7.56
C PHE A 75 -2.62 -0.32 -8.51
N GLY A 76 -3.14 -0.47 -9.73
CA GLY A 76 -3.46 0.66 -10.60
C GLY A 76 -4.30 1.76 -9.92
N ALA A 77 -5.42 1.39 -9.29
CA ALA A 77 -6.31 2.34 -8.60
C ALA A 77 -5.62 2.99 -7.40
N VAL A 78 -4.84 2.22 -6.63
CA VAL A 78 -4.03 2.74 -5.52
C VAL A 78 -3.03 3.78 -6.02
N VAL A 79 -2.24 3.46 -7.05
CA VAL A 79 -1.25 4.38 -7.63
C VAL A 79 -1.90 5.66 -8.15
N GLN A 80 -3.05 5.56 -8.83
CA GLN A 80 -3.78 6.75 -9.30
C GLN A 80 -4.33 7.59 -8.14
N ALA A 81 -4.80 6.96 -7.06
CA ALA A 81 -5.24 7.67 -5.87
C ALA A 81 -4.07 8.39 -5.19
N LEU A 82 -2.94 7.73 -5.01
CA LEU A 82 -1.71 8.31 -4.44
C LEU A 82 -1.19 9.46 -5.29
N ARG A 83 -1.17 9.30 -6.61
CA ARG A 83 -0.76 10.34 -7.56
C ARG A 83 -1.55 11.62 -7.35
N ARG A 84 -2.88 11.50 -7.27
CA ARG A 84 -3.79 12.64 -7.05
C ARG A 84 -3.63 13.23 -5.65
N HIS A 85 -3.55 12.37 -4.63
CA HIS A 85 -3.51 12.81 -3.23
C HIS A 85 -2.21 13.55 -2.88
N PHE A 86 -1.07 13.08 -3.39
CA PHE A 86 0.26 13.68 -3.11
C PHE A 86 0.79 14.59 -4.21
N GLY A 87 -0.05 14.95 -5.20
CA GLY A 87 0.32 15.90 -6.25
C GLY A 87 1.47 15.44 -7.16
N ARG A 88 1.63 14.13 -7.39
CA ARG A 88 2.68 13.55 -8.25
C ARG A 88 2.33 13.64 -9.74
N ALA A 89 2.15 14.86 -10.24
CA ALA A 89 1.67 15.11 -11.59
C ALA A 89 2.60 14.55 -12.68
N ASP A 90 3.90 14.46 -12.38
CA ASP A 90 4.98 13.98 -13.22
C ASP A 90 4.98 12.45 -13.44
N TRP A 91 4.30 11.69 -12.58
CA TRP A 91 4.19 10.25 -12.75
C TRP A 91 3.42 9.90 -14.02
N ARG A 92 4.08 9.15 -14.91
CA ARG A 92 3.47 8.49 -16.06
C ARG A 92 3.02 7.10 -15.64
N VAL A 93 1.80 7.01 -15.13
CA VAL A 93 1.20 5.73 -14.72
C VAL A 93 0.78 4.93 -15.97
N ARG A 94 1.35 3.74 -16.14
CA ARG A 94 0.95 2.79 -17.19
C ARG A 94 0.30 1.58 -16.56
N GLU A 95 -1.00 1.44 -16.75
CA GLU A 95 -1.73 0.26 -16.29
C GLU A 95 -1.49 -0.94 -17.20
N HIS A 96 -1.37 -2.14 -16.63
CA HIS A 96 -1.21 -3.39 -17.37
C HIS A 96 -1.74 -4.60 -16.59
N ALA A 97 -1.86 -5.76 -17.25
CA ALA A 97 -2.36 -6.99 -16.65
C ALA A 97 -1.26 -8.04 -16.36
N GLY A 98 0.01 -7.69 -16.58
CA GLY A 98 1.14 -8.64 -16.61
C GLY A 98 1.60 -9.23 -15.27
N TYR A 99 1.11 -8.72 -14.13
CA TYR A 99 1.39 -9.28 -12.80
C TYR A 99 0.09 -9.46 -12.02
N ALA A 100 -0.30 -10.69 -11.69
CA ALA A 100 -1.56 -10.98 -11.01
C ALA A 100 -1.30 -11.62 -9.63
N HIS A 101 -1.80 -11.00 -8.57
CA HIS A 101 -1.65 -11.50 -7.21
C HIS A 101 -2.67 -10.82 -6.28
N ASP A 102 -3.27 -11.53 -5.32
CA ASP A 102 -4.01 -10.90 -4.22
C ASP A 102 -3.18 -11.06 -2.96
N GLN A 103 -2.65 -9.94 -2.45
CA GLN A 103 -1.78 -9.90 -1.27
C GLN A 103 -2.47 -9.35 -0.04
N ARG A 104 -3.78 -9.09 -0.11
CA ARG A 104 -4.52 -8.54 1.03
C ARG A 104 -4.39 -9.45 2.23
N LEU A 105 -4.16 -8.84 3.39
CA LEU A 105 -4.07 -9.56 4.65
C LEU A 105 -5.48 -9.69 5.24
N VAL A 106 -6.32 -10.47 4.57
CA VAL A 106 -7.64 -10.85 5.08
C VAL A 106 -7.48 -11.97 6.10
N ASP A 107 -8.20 -11.87 7.22
CA ASP A 107 -8.29 -12.99 8.17
C ASP A 107 -8.89 -14.19 7.43
N GLY A 108 -8.13 -15.28 7.36
CA GLY A 108 -8.62 -16.54 6.82
C GLY A 108 -9.74 -17.04 7.73
N LEU A 109 -10.91 -17.31 7.14
CA LEU A 109 -12.03 -17.99 7.80
C LEU A 109 -11.58 -19.29 8.49
#